data_AF-A0A4R9BCG7-F1
#
_entry.id   AF-A0A4R9BCG7-F1
#
_cell.length_a   1.000
_cell.length_b   1.000
_cell.length_c   1.000
_cell.angle_alpha   90.00
_cell.angle_beta   90.00
_cell.angle_gamma   90.00
#
_symmetry.space_group_name_H-M   'P 1'
#
loop_
_entity.id
_entity.type
_entity.pdbx_description
1 polymer ?
#
loop_
_entity_poly.entity_id
_entity_poly.type
_entity_poly.pdbx_seq_one_letter_code
_entity_poly.pdbx_strand_id
1 'polypeptide(L)'
;MTPERSALAPVEGTSRPRTVVRPKWTLLSNHGHVLVAVARDPDTRVRDIAASIGITPRATLTILSDLESAGYLRRNRIGRRNEYTIDRHQPFRHPTIADHEIGELLRVLARTQGEDA
;
A
#
# COMPACT_ATOMS: atom_id res chain seq x y z
N MET A 1 -22.63 49.79 22.19
CA MET A 1 -22.28 49.45 23.58
C MET A 1 -23.26 48.37 23.98
N THR A 2 -23.02 47.07 23.78
CA THR A 2 -21.85 46.20 23.99
C THR A 2 -22.04 44.96 23.08
N PRO A 3 -20.99 44.25 22.62
CA PRO A 3 -21.04 43.45 21.39
C PRO A 3 -21.30 41.93 21.58
N GLU A 4 -21.58 41.31 20.43
CA GLU A 4 -21.33 39.91 20.03
C GLU A 4 -20.50 39.04 20.98
N ARG A 5 -21.01 37.84 21.27
CA ARG A 5 -20.17 36.63 21.40
C ARG A 5 -20.86 35.44 20.73
N SER A 6 -20.54 35.27 19.46
CA SER A 6 -20.68 34.03 18.72
C SER A 6 -19.89 32.93 19.43
N ALA A 7 -20.56 31.88 19.88
CA ALA A 7 -19.93 30.72 20.50
C ALA A 7 -19.29 29.85 19.41
N LEU A 8 -17.98 30.00 19.26
CA LEU A 8 -17.13 29.14 18.43
C LEU A 8 -17.15 27.73 19.03
N ALA A 9 -17.57 26.74 18.24
CA ALA A 9 -17.41 25.32 18.57
C ALA A 9 -15.91 24.98 18.75
N PRO A 10 -15.55 23.98 19.57
CA PRO A 10 -14.16 23.57 19.69
C PRO A 10 -13.74 22.86 18.40
N VAL A 11 -12.83 23.48 17.66
CA VAL A 11 -12.06 22.85 16.60
C VAL A 11 -10.96 21.99 17.23
N GLU A 12 -11.31 20.78 17.68
CA GLU A 12 -10.30 19.81 18.14
C GLU A 12 -10.49 18.46 17.46
N GLY A 13 -9.67 18.26 16.43
CA GLY A 13 -9.56 17.00 15.72
C GLY A 13 -8.41 17.00 14.72
N THR A 14 -7.38 17.83 14.89
CA THR A 14 -6.12 17.63 14.17
C THR A 14 -5.45 16.41 14.79
N SER A 15 -5.82 15.22 14.30
CA SER A 15 -5.10 13.98 14.60
C SER A 15 -3.65 14.20 14.23
N ARG A 16 -2.83 14.51 15.23
CA ARG A 16 -1.39 14.67 15.13
C ARG A 16 -0.87 13.41 14.42
N PRO A 17 -0.06 13.51 13.35
CA PRO A 17 0.42 12.34 12.65
C PRO A 17 1.17 11.49 13.68
N ARG A 18 0.58 10.34 14.01
CA ARG A 18 1.16 9.39 14.95
C ARG A 18 2.51 9.03 14.39
N THR A 19 3.59 9.41 15.04
CA THR A 19 4.94 9.03 14.61
C THR A 19 4.97 7.52 14.66
N VAL A 20 4.92 6.86 13.51
CA VAL A 20 4.93 5.40 13.42
C VAL A 20 6.36 4.97 13.71
N VAL A 21 6.66 4.70 14.98
CA VAL A 21 7.89 4.03 15.37
C VAL A 21 7.85 2.65 14.73
N ARG A 22 8.68 2.43 13.71
CA ARG A 22 8.75 1.13 13.03
C ARG A 22 9.51 0.16 13.92
N PRO A 23 8.93 -1.01 14.24
CA PRO A 23 9.66 -2.04 14.96
C PRO A 23 10.86 -2.50 14.13
N LYS A 24 11.92 -2.95 14.81
CA LYS A 24 13.18 -3.41 14.20
C LYS A 24 12.97 -4.58 13.22
N TRP A 25 11.88 -5.32 13.35
CA TRP A 25 11.54 -6.44 12.49
C TRP A 25 10.05 -6.45 12.13
N THR A 26 9.76 -6.83 10.89
CA THR A 26 8.41 -7.05 10.35
C THR A 26 8.34 -8.45 9.75
N LEU A 27 7.15 -9.05 9.75
CA LEU A 27 6.97 -10.39 9.14
C LEU A 27 7.10 -10.35 7.62
N LEU A 28 6.51 -9.34 6.97
CA LEU A 28 6.65 -9.13 5.53
C LEU A 28 7.88 -8.29 5.21
N SER A 29 8.52 -8.63 4.09
CA SER A 29 9.52 -7.77 3.46
C SER A 29 8.84 -6.53 2.86
N ASN A 30 9.65 -5.53 2.49
CA ASN A 30 9.13 -4.37 1.76
C ASN A 30 8.48 -4.78 0.42
N HIS A 31 8.97 -5.82 -0.26
CA HIS A 31 8.32 -6.37 -1.46
C HIS A 31 6.92 -6.89 -1.15
N GLY A 32 6.75 -7.63 -0.05
CA GLY A 32 5.43 -8.10 0.39
C GLY A 32 4.50 -6.93 0.72
N HIS A 33 4.99 -5.91 1.41
CA HIS A 33 4.20 -4.72 1.71
C HIS A 33 3.78 -3.94 0.46
N VAL A 34 4.68 -3.77 -0.52
CA VAL A 34 4.36 -3.11 -1.79
C VAL A 34 3.31 -3.89 -2.56
N LEU A 35 3.45 -5.22 -2.61
CA LEU A 35 2.49 -6.05 -3.31
C LEU A 35 1.08 -5.98 -2.70
N VAL A 36 0.98 -5.98 -1.37
CA VAL A 36 -0.30 -5.78 -0.68
C VAL A 36 -0.88 -4.38 -0.93
N ALA A 37 -0.05 -3.34 -0.94
CA ALA A 37 -0.50 -1.98 -1.22
C ALA A 37 -1.09 -1.86 -2.63
N VAL A 38 -0.39 -2.41 -3.64
CA VAL A 38 -0.85 -2.44 -5.03
C VAL A 38 -2.12 -3.28 -5.17
N ALA A 39 -2.24 -4.40 -4.45
CA ALA A 39 -3.42 -5.25 -4.50
C ALA A 39 -4.68 -4.56 -3.95
N ARG A 40 -4.52 -3.64 -3.00
CA ARG A 40 -5.63 -2.86 -2.40
C ARG A 40 -6.06 -1.70 -3.29
N ASP A 41 -5.12 -1.07 -3.99
CA ASP A 41 -5.38 0.06 -4.89
C ASP A 41 -4.45 -0.05 -6.12
N PRO A 42 -4.92 -0.66 -7.22
CA PRO A 42 -4.15 -0.81 -8.46
C PRO A 42 -3.73 0.50 -9.13
N ASP A 43 -4.43 1.60 -8.85
CA ASP A 43 -4.20 2.94 -9.43
C ASP A 43 -3.36 3.85 -8.52
N THR A 44 -2.86 3.28 -7.42
CA THR A 44 -2.15 4.03 -6.40
C THR A 44 -0.85 4.63 -6.94
N ARG A 45 -0.50 5.83 -6.47
CA ARG A 45 0.73 6.48 -6.91
C ARG A 45 1.91 5.92 -6.13
N VAL A 46 3.07 5.85 -6.79
CA VAL A 46 4.35 5.47 -6.16
C VAL A 46 4.64 6.24 -4.86
N ARG A 47 4.27 7.54 -4.81
CA ARG A 47 4.45 8.37 -3.61
C ARG A 47 3.56 7.92 -2.46
N ASP A 48 2.35 7.46 -2.75
CA ASP A 48 1.36 7.03 -1.76
C ASP A 48 1.71 5.63 -1.23
N ILE A 49 2.18 4.73 -2.11
CA ILE A 49 2.81 3.45 -1.71
C ILE A 49 3.99 3.70 -0.77
N ALA A 50 4.91 4.57 -1.17
CA ALA A 50 6.10 4.88 -0.39
C ALA A 50 5.75 5.43 1.01
N ALA A 51 4.77 6.34 1.07
CA ALA A 51 4.31 6.94 2.32
C ALA A 51 3.65 5.90 3.26
N SER A 52 2.76 5.05 2.73
CA SER A 52 2.08 4.02 3.54
C SER A 52 3.05 2.98 4.10
N ILE A 53 4.07 2.61 3.32
CA ILE A 53 5.09 1.63 3.70
C ILE A 53 6.27 2.28 4.43
N GLY A 54 6.40 3.61 4.42
CA GLY A 54 7.48 4.38 5.05
C GLY A 54 8.86 4.06 4.51
N ILE A 55 8.95 3.90 3.19
CA ILE A 55 10.19 3.79 2.44
C ILE A 55 10.30 4.97 1.47
N THR A 56 11.44 5.14 0.82
CA THR A 56 11.59 6.23 -0.15
C THR A 56 10.84 5.91 -1.45
N PRO A 57 10.39 6.93 -2.22
CA PRO A 57 9.82 6.72 -3.54
C PRO A 57 10.77 5.97 -4.48
N ARG A 58 12.08 6.23 -4.37
CA ARG A 58 13.11 5.52 -5.14
C ARG A 58 13.18 4.03 -4.79
N ALA A 59 13.17 3.69 -3.50
CA ALA A 59 13.12 2.30 -3.06
C ALA A 59 11.84 1.59 -3.54
N THR A 60 10.71 2.30 -3.53
CA THR A 60 9.45 1.80 -4.05
C THR A 60 9.53 1.47 -5.54
N LEU A 61 10.14 2.35 -6.35
CA LEU A 61 10.36 2.10 -7.77
C LEU A 61 11.24 0.87 -8.01
N THR A 62 12.32 0.71 -7.24
CA THR A 62 13.18 -0.49 -7.31
C THR A 62 12.38 -1.75 -7.02
N ILE A 63 11.61 -1.76 -5.92
CA ILE A 63 10.78 -2.91 -5.54
C ILE A 63 9.73 -3.22 -6.61
N LEU A 64 9.05 -2.21 -7.17
CA LEU A 64 8.09 -2.42 -8.25
C LEU A 64 8.75 -3.02 -9.50
N SER A 65 9.96 -2.58 -9.83
CA SER A 65 10.75 -3.14 -10.94
C SER A 65 11.16 -4.59 -10.69
N ASP A 66 11.54 -4.92 -9.46
CA ASP A 66 11.87 -6.30 -9.06
C ASP A 66 10.63 -7.20 -9.18
N LEU A 67 9.48 -6.74 -8.69
CA LEU A 67 8.20 -7.45 -8.78
C LEU A 67 7.75 -7.64 -10.23
N GLU A 68 7.92 -6.63 -11.08
CA GLU A 68 7.62 -6.70 -12.51
C GLU A 68 8.53 -7.71 -13.22
N SER A 69 9.84 -7.63 -12.98
CA SER A 69 10.83 -8.55 -13.55
C SER A 69 10.64 -9.99 -13.05
N ALA A 70 10.07 -10.13 -11.86
CA ALA A 70 9.72 -11.41 -11.25
C ALA A 70 8.41 -12.01 -11.77
N GLY A 71 7.63 -11.28 -12.57
CA GLY A 71 6.33 -11.71 -13.07
C GLY A 71 5.16 -11.53 -12.09
N TYR A 72 5.39 -10.96 -10.90
CA TYR A 72 4.31 -10.78 -9.91
C TYR A 72 3.32 -9.68 -10.29
N LEU A 73 3.75 -8.70 -11.06
CA LEU A 73 2.87 -7.64 -11.55
C LEU A 73 3.27 -7.18 -12.94
N ARG A 74 2.35 -6.51 -13.61
CA ARG A 74 2.58 -5.76 -14.85
C ARG A 74 2.18 -4.32 -14.61
N ARG A 75 2.96 -3.39 -15.15
CA ARG A 75 2.63 -1.96 -15.13
C ARG A 75 2.10 -1.53 -16.48
N ASN A 76 0.89 -1.00 -16.50
CA ASN A 76 0.29 -0.37 -17.67
C ASN A 76 0.27 1.16 -17.49
N ARG A 77 0.69 1.91 -18.51
CA ARG A 77 0.70 3.38 -18.42
C ARG A 77 -0.57 3.95 -19.04
N ILE A 78 -1.47 4.44 -18.18
CA ILE A 78 -2.70 5.12 -18.58
C ILE A 78 -2.48 6.63 -18.49
N GLY A 79 -2.02 7.23 -19.59
CA GLY A 79 -1.70 8.65 -19.70
C GLY A 79 -0.59 9.09 -18.74
N ARG A 80 -0.95 9.83 -17.69
CA ARG A 80 -0.02 10.32 -16.64
C ARG A 80 0.06 9.38 -15.42
N ARG A 81 -0.77 8.34 -15.36
CA ARG A 81 -0.81 7.39 -14.24
C ARG A 81 -0.32 6.02 -14.68
N ASN A 82 0.11 5.25 -13.69
CA ASN A 82 0.35 3.82 -13.85
C ASN A 82 -0.83 3.09 -13.22
N GLU A 83 -1.30 2.06 -13.91
CA GLU A 83 -2.20 1.04 -13.41
C GLU A 83 -1.38 -0.24 -13.26
N TYR A 84 -1.53 -0.95 -12.15
CA TYR A 84 -0.79 -2.17 -11.87
C TYR A 84 -1.71 -3.38 -11.87
N THR A 85 -1.38 -4.41 -12.63
CA THR A 85 -2.09 -5.69 -12.61
C THR A 85 -1.23 -6.75 -11.94
N ILE A 86 -1.73 -7.39 -10.88
CA ILE A 86 -1.02 -8.46 -10.18
C ILE A 86 -1.35 -9.81 -10.82
N ASP A 87 -0.32 -10.63 -11.02
CA ASP A 87 -0.50 -12.05 -11.33
C ASP A 87 -0.64 -12.84 -10.03
N ARG A 88 -1.88 -13.24 -9.72
CA ARG A 88 -2.22 -13.92 -8.46
C ARG A 88 -1.78 -15.39 -8.44
N HIS A 89 -1.49 -15.99 -9.59
CA HIS A 89 -1.11 -17.39 -9.71
C HIS A 89 0.40 -17.62 -9.61
N GLN A 90 1.17 -16.53 -9.48
CA GLN A 90 2.62 -16.65 -9.33
C GLN A 90 2.95 -17.28 -7.96
N PRO A 91 3.76 -18.36 -7.91
CA PRO A 91 4.14 -19.00 -6.66
C PRO A 91 5.09 -18.14 -5.84
N PHE A 92 5.21 -18.44 -4.55
CA PHE A 92 6.28 -17.86 -3.75
C PHE A 92 7.66 -18.38 -4.19
N ARG A 93 8.67 -17.49 -4.15
CA ARG A 93 10.06 -17.83 -4.51
C ARG A 93 10.76 -18.76 -3.53
N HIS A 94 10.34 -18.78 -2.27
CA HIS A 94 11.03 -19.55 -1.24
C HIS A 94 10.52 -21.00 -1.25
N PRO A 95 11.40 -22.02 -1.34
CA PRO A 95 11.00 -23.43 -1.49
C PRO A 95 10.00 -23.91 -0.45
N THR A 96 10.15 -23.46 0.80
CA THR A 96 9.27 -23.84 1.93
C THR A 96 7.80 -23.45 1.75
N ILE A 97 7.50 -22.50 0.87
CA ILE A 97 6.14 -22.02 0.59
C ILE A 97 5.83 -21.99 -0.91
N ALA A 98 6.65 -22.67 -1.73
CA ALA A 98 6.51 -22.64 -3.18
C ALA A 98 5.21 -23.29 -3.68
N ASP A 99 4.60 -24.15 -2.87
CA ASP A 99 3.29 -24.76 -3.14
C ASP A 99 2.12 -23.79 -2.96
N HIS A 100 2.37 -22.59 -2.46
CA HIS A 100 1.37 -21.54 -2.29
C HIS A 100 1.50 -20.46 -3.37
N GLU A 101 0.35 -19.98 -3.84
CA GLU A 101 0.28 -18.86 -4.77
C GLU A 101 0.21 -17.52 -4.01
N ILE A 102 0.74 -16.46 -4.63
CA ILE A 102 0.71 -15.13 -4.03
C ILE A 102 -0.72 -14.61 -3.80
N GLY A 103 -1.69 -15.09 -4.59
CA GLY A 103 -3.11 -14.82 -4.45
C GLY A 103 -3.68 -15.21 -3.09
N GLU A 104 -3.15 -16.26 -2.45
CA GLU A 104 -3.59 -16.68 -1.10
C GLU A 104 -3.26 -15.62 -0.05
N LEU A 105 -2.03 -15.09 -0.09
CA LEU A 105 -1.61 -14.00 0.79
C LEU A 105 -2.46 -12.75 0.57
N LEU A 106 -2.69 -12.39 -0.69
CA LEU A 106 -3.45 -11.19 -1.04
C LEU A 106 -4.92 -11.32 -0.63
N ARG A 107 -5.51 -12.51 -0.70
CA ARG A 107 -6.88 -12.77 -0.21
C ARG A 107 -7.01 -12.43 1.28
N VAL A 108 -6.00 -12.74 2.07
CA VAL A 108 -6.01 -12.48 3.53
C VAL A 108 -5.75 -11.01 3.83
N LEU A 109 -4.77 -10.41 3.15
CA LEU A 109 -4.20 -9.11 3.53
C LEU A 109 -4.73 -7.92 2.73
N ALA A 110 -5.20 -8.13 1.51
CA ALA A 110 -5.59 -7.07 0.58
C ALA A 110 -7.12 -6.93 0.45
N ARG A 111 -7.91 -7.39 1.43
CA ARG A 111 -9.36 -7.14 1.47
C ARG A 111 -9.65 -5.66 1.23
N THR A 112 -10.27 -5.37 0.09
CA THR A 112 -10.76 -4.05 -0.28
C THR A 112 -11.89 -3.69 0.66
N GLN A 113 -11.80 -2.55 1.33
CA GLN A 113 -12.92 -1.98 2.07
C GLN A 113 -13.96 -1.54 1.03
N GLY A 114 -14.95 -2.39 0.72
CA GLY A 114 -15.89 -2.10 -0.37
C GLY A 114 -16.94 -3.16 -0.73
N GLU A 115 -17.24 -4.13 0.13
CA GLU A 115 -18.38 -5.05 -0.06
C GLU A 115 -19.20 -5.21 1.24
N ASP A 116 -19.45 -4.09 1.91
CA ASP A 116 -20.52 -3.97 2.90
C ASP A 116 -21.55 -2.96 2.35
N ALA A 117 -22.39 -3.41 1.43
CA ALA A 117 -23.60 -2.73 0.97
C ALA A 117 -24.69 -3.76 0.68
#